data_AF-A0A258C3F4-F1
#
_entry.id   AF-A0A258C3F4-F1
#
_cell.length_a   1.000
_cell.length_b   1.000
_cell.length_c   1.000
_cell.angle_alpha   90.00
_cell.angle_beta   90.00
_cell.angle_gamma   90.00
#
_symmetry.space_group_name_H-M   'P 1'
#
loop_
_entity.id
_entity.type
_entity.pdbx_description
1 polymer ?
#
loop_
_entity_poly.entity_id
_entity_poly.type
_entity_poly.pdbx_seq_one_letter_code
_entity_poly.pdbx_strand_id
1 'polypeptide(L)' 'LMDGKPAAGVKVELSQQDELYRNAAGRQTLETDNAGKLAFIPAQAGRYLIEASYQSAEKTELADQIRATLTLTFEVGLP' A
#
# COMPACT_ATOMS: atom_id res chain seq x y z
N LEU A 1 -8.70 -5.37 3.71
CA LEU A 1 -9.69 -6.44 3.44
C LEU A 1 -10.39 -6.10 2.13
N MET A 2 -10.80 -7.11 1.37
CA MET A 2 -11.78 -6.97 0.28
C MET A 2 -12.96 -7.88 0.62
N ASP A 3 -14.17 -7.35 0.65
CA ASP A 3 -15.40 -8.08 1.02
C ASP A 3 -15.27 -8.88 2.34
N GLY A 4 -14.63 -8.27 3.32
CA GLY A 4 -14.38 -8.88 4.64
C GLY A 4 -13.27 -9.93 4.68
N LYS A 5 -12.62 -10.25 3.55
CA LYS A 5 -11.51 -11.22 3.47
C LYS A 5 -10.14 -10.54 3.40
N PRO A 6 -9.07 -11.21 3.87
CA PRO A 6 -7.70 -10.77 3.65
C PRO A 6 -7.42 -10.50 2.17
N ALA A 7 -6.82 -9.34 1.89
CA ALA A 7 -6.44 -8.95 0.54
C ALA A 7 -4.94 -9.25 0.37
N ALA A 8 -4.62 -10.46 -0.09
CA ALA A 8 -3.25 -10.88 -0.40
C ALA A 8 -2.81 -10.37 -1.77
N GLY A 9 -1.50 -10.19 -1.96
CA GLY A 9 -0.94 -9.77 -3.25
C GLY A 9 -1.20 -8.32 -3.64
N VAL A 10 -1.64 -7.49 -2.69
CA VAL A 10 -1.86 -6.05 -2.92
C VAL A 10 -0.51 -5.37 -3.02
N LYS A 11 -0.25 -4.71 -4.15
CA LYS A 11 0.97 -3.90 -4.32
C LYS A 11 0.86 -2.61 -3.55
N VAL A 12 1.93 -2.29 -2.83
CA VAL A 12 2.04 -1.11 -2.00
C VAL A 12 3.33 -0.38 -2.31
N GLU A 13 3.24 0.92 -2.60
CA GLU A 13 4.38 1.81 -2.59
C GLU A 13 4.47 2.50 -1.23
N LEU A 14 5.65 2.43 -0.61
CA LEU A 14 5.98 3.12 0.63
C LEU A 14 7.09 4.13 0.37
N SER A 15 6.90 5.38 0.79
CA SER A 15 7.91 6.44 0.68
C SER A 15 7.96 7.31 1.93
N GLN A 16 9.04 8.06 2.12
CA GLN A 16 8.96 9.23 3.02
C GLN A 16 8.07 10.30 2.36
N GLN A 17 7.39 11.12 3.18
CA GLN A 17 6.42 12.09 2.68
C GLN A 17 7.06 13.10 1.69
N ASP A 18 8.33 13.45 1.90
CA ASP A 18 9.03 14.48 1.09
C ASP A 18 9.59 13.94 -0.25
N GLU A 19 9.26 12.70 -0.60
CA GLU A 19 9.75 11.98 -1.79
C GLU A 19 8.64 11.66 -2.81
N LEU A 20 7.40 12.07 -2.57
CA LEU A 20 6.22 11.77 -3.40
C LEU A 20 6.35 12.20 -4.88
N TYR A 21 7.20 13.18 -5.17
CA TYR A 21 7.43 13.71 -6.53
C TYR A 21 8.88 13.60 -7.02
N ARG A 22 9.74 12.84 -6.32
CA ARG A 22 11.12 12.59 -6.77
C ARG A 22 11.18 11.31 -7.60
N ASN A 23 11.93 11.36 -8.70
CA ASN A 23 11.99 10.27 -9.68
C ASN A 23 12.51 8.93 -9.13
N ALA A 24 13.36 8.94 -8.09
CA ALA A 24 13.82 7.72 -7.40
C ALA A 24 14.73 8.05 -6.20
N ALA A 25 14.16 8.29 -5.02
CA ALA A 25 14.87 8.03 -3.77
C ALA A 25 13.86 7.45 -2.77
N GLY A 26 14.23 6.34 -2.11
CA GLY A 26 13.52 5.81 -0.94
C GLY A 26 12.24 4.98 -1.16
N ARG A 27 11.63 4.96 -2.35
CA ARG A 27 10.40 4.16 -2.58
C ARG A 27 10.65 2.66 -2.45
N GLN A 28 9.89 2.03 -1.58
CA GLN A 28 9.88 0.58 -1.39
C GLN A 28 8.57 0.03 -1.94
N THR A 29 8.66 -0.95 -2.85
CA THR A 29 7.49 -1.75 -3.24
C THR A 29 7.36 -2.93 -2.30
N LEU A 30 6.21 -3.02 -1.64
CA LEU A 30 5.85 -4.11 -0.75
C LEU A 30 4.59 -4.81 -1.29
N GLU A 31 4.35 -6.01 -0.79
CA GLU A 31 3.18 -6.82 -1.16
C GLU A 31 2.56 -7.43 0.10
N THR A 32 1.23 -7.43 0.17
CA THR A 32 0.54 -8.06 1.30
C THR A 32 0.67 -9.58 1.27
N ASP A 33 0.91 -10.17 2.43
CA ASP A 33 0.95 -11.62 2.61
C ASP A 33 -0.45 -12.28 2.50
N ASN A 34 -0.50 -13.59 2.65
CA ASN A 34 -1.76 -14.37 2.62
C ASN A 34 -2.75 -13.98 3.74
N ALA A 35 -2.29 -13.32 4.81
CA ALA A 35 -3.11 -12.77 5.87
C ALA A 35 -3.51 -11.30 5.60
N GLY A 36 -3.15 -10.74 4.44
CA GLY A 36 -3.45 -9.37 4.05
C GLY A 36 -2.61 -8.33 4.80
N LYS A 37 -1.44 -8.72 5.32
CA LYS A 37 -0.56 -7.89 6.15
C LYS A 37 0.71 -7.50 5.42
N LEU A 38 1.29 -6.38 5.83
CA LEU A 38 2.60 -5.90 5.40
C LEU A 38 3.49 -5.71 6.63
N ALA A 39 4.79 -5.92 6.46
CA ALA A 39 5.79 -5.64 7.46
C ALA A 39 6.80 -4.63 6.90
N PHE A 40 7.14 -3.63 7.73
CA PHE A 40 8.09 -2.59 7.39
C PHE A 40 8.93 -2.27 8.64
N ILE A 41 10.24 -2.21 8.47
CA ILE A 41 11.17 -1.82 9.53
C ILE A 41 11.76 -0.46 9.12
N PRO A 42 11.37 0.64 9.79
CA PRO A 42 11.88 1.95 9.44
C PRO A 42 13.35 2.11 9.83
N ALA A 43 14.16 2.60 8.90
CA ALA A 43 15.55 2.97 9.16
C ALA A 43 15.70 4.44 9.62
N GLN A 44 14.67 5.26 9.45
CA GLN A 44 14.68 6.69 9.75
C GLN A 44 13.36 7.09 10.42
N ALA A 45 13.42 8.07 11.32
CA ALA A 45 12.24 8.70 11.87
C ALA A 45 11.59 9.65 10.85
N GLY A 46 10.35 10.03 11.09
CA GLY A 46 9.61 10.98 10.27
C GLY A 46 8.36 10.39 9.65
N ARG A 47 7.76 11.14 8.73
CA ARG A 47 6.47 10.78 8.14
C ARG A 47 6.63 9.97 6.86
N TYR A 48 5.83 8.92 6.79
CA TYR A 48 5.76 8.00 5.66
C TYR A 48 4.38 8.07 4.99
N LEU A 49 4.38 7.77 3.69
CA LEU A 49 3.20 7.61 2.87
C LEU A 49 3.15 6.17 2.36
N ILE A 50 1.95 5.61 2.35
CA ILE A 50 1.58 4.35 1.75
C ILE A 50 0.57 4.63 0.64
N GLU A 51 0.86 4.12 -0.55
CA GLU A 51 -0.06 4.07 -1.68
C GLU A 51 -0.27 2.62 -2.10
N ALA A 52 -1.41 2.06 -1.74
CA ALA A 52 -1.78 0.70 -2.07
C ALA A 52 -2.81 0.67 -3.19
N SER A 53 -2.63 -0.18 -4.19
CA SER A 53 -3.61 -0.40 -5.25
C SER A 53 -3.89 -1.88 -5.42
N TYR A 54 -5.18 -2.21 -5.45
CA TYR A 54 -5.69 -3.53 -5.74
C TYR A 54 -6.60 -3.46 -6.96
N GLN A 55 -6.47 -4.46 -7.82
CA GLN A 55 -7.34 -4.65 -8.97
C GLN A 55 -7.63 -6.12 -9.13
N SER A 56 -8.90 -6.46 -9.28
CA SER A 56 -9.33 -7.81 -9.66
C SER A 56 -10.41 -7.74 -10.72
N ALA A 57 -10.49 -8.80 -11.53
CA ALA A 57 -11.64 -9.03 -12.37
C ALA A 57 -12.83 -9.32 -11.45
N GLU A 58 -13.97 -8.71 -11.75
CA GLU A 58 -15.22 -8.89 -11.02
C GLU A 58 -16.33 -8.82 -12.05
N LYS A 59 -16.99 -9.95 -12.30
CA LYS A 59 -17.93 -10.05 -13.42
C LYS A 59 -19.35 -9.98 -12.87
N THR A 60 -19.87 -8.77 -12.80
CA THR A 60 -21.27 -8.49 -12.45
C THR A 60 -22.01 -8.00 -13.71
N GLU A 61 -23.32 -7.78 -13.61
CA GLU A 61 -24.08 -7.18 -14.73
C GLU A 61 -23.62 -5.75 -15.05
N LEU A 62 -22.99 -5.05 -14.10
CA LEU A 62 -22.67 -3.61 -14.20
C LEU A 62 -21.17 -3.31 -14.29
N ALA A 63 -20.31 -4.28 -14.02
CA ALA A 63 -18.85 -4.09 -14.00
C ALA A 63 -18.11 -5.39 -14.34
N ASP A 64 -16.94 -5.23 -14.96
CA ASP A 64 -15.99 -6.31 -15.27
C ASP A 64 -14.77 -6.34 -14.33
N GLN A 65 -14.59 -5.27 -13.53
CA GLN A 65 -13.44 -5.10 -12.65
C GLN A 65 -13.79 -4.29 -11.40
N ILE A 66 -13.10 -4.58 -10.32
CA ILE A 66 -13.03 -3.71 -9.14
C ILE A 66 -11.61 -3.19 -9.00
N ARG A 67 -11.51 -1.90 -8.70
CA ARG A 67 -10.28 -1.24 -8.27
C ARG A 67 -10.51 -0.62 -6.90
N ALA A 68 -9.58 -0.86 -5.99
CA ALA A 68 -9.55 -0.19 -4.71
C ALA A 68 -8.16 0.43 -4.51
N THR A 69 -8.15 1.65 -4.02
CA THR A 69 -6.92 2.39 -3.72
C THR A 69 -6.99 2.88 -2.28
N LEU A 70 -5.88 2.77 -1.56
CA LEU A 70 -5.72 3.30 -0.22
C LEU A 70 -4.46 4.18 -0.18
N THR A 71 -4.65 5.41 0.27
CA THR A 71 -3.56 6.33 0.58
C THR A 71 -3.57 6.57 2.09
N LEU A 72 -2.47 6.27 2.76
CA LEU A 72 -2.34 6.38 4.21
C LEU A 72 -1.01 7.03 4.57
N THR A 73 -1.03 7.97 5.52
CA THR A 73 0.19 8.51 6.13
C THR A 73 0.31 8.06 7.58
N PHE A 74 1.54 7.86 8.02
CA PHE A 74 1.85 7.56 9.41
C PHE A 74 3.23 8.13 9.78
N GLU A 75 3.50 8.26 11.08
CA GLU A 75 4.73 8.85 11.57
C GLU A 75 5.51 7.84 12.42
N VAL A 76 6.82 7.79 12.20
CA VAL A 76 7.74 6.93 12.94
C VAL A 76 8.56 7.79 13.88
N GLY A 77 8.46 7.49 15.18
CA GLY A 77 9.47 7.87 16.17
C GLY A 77 10.45 6.72 16.37
N LEU A 78 11.75 6.98 16.29
CA LEU A 78 12.80 6.02 16.67
C LEU A 78 13.21 6.25 18.14
N PRO A 79 13.58 5.19 18.88
CA PRO A 79 14.00 5.28 20.27
C PRO A 79 15.32 6.03 20.48
#